data_AF-A0A6A8M857-F1
#
_entry.id   AF-A0A6A8M857-F1
#
_cell.length_a   1.000
_cell.length_b   1.000
_cell.length_c   1.000
_cell.angle_alpha   90.00
_cell.angle_beta   90.00
_cell.angle_gamma   90.00
#
_symmetry.space_group_name_H-M   'P 1'
#
loop_
_entity.id
_entity.type
_entity.pdbx_description
1 polymer ?
#
loop_
_entity_poly.entity_id
_entity_poly.type
_entity_poly.pdbx_seq_one_letter_code
_entity_poly.pdbx_strand_id
1 'polypeptide(L)' 'LGDALQLQKLESSHRDDQRSVRVTAQLYATERHDALVEKVIGRLSLEPSVSAAGWDIS' A
#
# COMPACT_ATOMS: atom_id res chain seq x y z
N LEU A 1 -7.56 8.68 11.02
CA LEU A 1 -7.15 7.85 9.87
C LEU A 1 -8.36 7.24 9.16
N GLY A 2 -9.36 6.71 9.90
CA GLY A 2 -10.46 5.92 9.32
C GLY A 2 -11.39 6.59 8.31
N ASP A 3 -11.51 7.93 8.29
CA ASP A 3 -12.41 8.62 7.35
C ASP A 3 -11.73 9.15 6.07
N ALA A 4 -10.40 9.34 6.08
CA ALA A 4 -9.70 10.02 4.99
C ALA A 4 -9.22 9.07 3.88
N LEU A 5 -8.97 7.80 4.22
CA LEU A 5 -8.55 6.75 3.28
C LEU A 5 -9.39 5.52 3.53
N GLN A 6 -10.18 5.13 2.53
CA GLN A 6 -11.04 3.95 2.56
C GLN A 6 -10.41 2.84 1.72
N LEU A 7 -10.13 1.68 2.34
CA LEU A 7 -9.66 0.51 1.61
C LEU A 7 -10.80 -0.08 0.77
N GLN A 8 -10.64 -0.05 -0.55
CA GLN A 8 -11.59 -0.61 -1.50
C GLN A 8 -11.27 -2.08 -1.82
N LYS A 9 -9.98 -2.39 -1.95
CA LYS A 9 -9.52 -3.71 -2.37
C LYS A 9 -8.16 -4.01 -1.77
N LEU A 10 -7.92 -5.28 -1.46
CA LEU A 10 -6.63 -5.80 -1.07
C LEU A 10 -6.40 -7.13 -1.77
N GLU A 11 -5.33 -7.21 -2.55
CA GLU A 11 -4.97 -8.40 -3.31
C GLU A 11 -3.52 -8.77 -3.05
N SER A 12 -3.23 -10.06 -3.10
CA SER A 12 -1.88 -10.59 -3.06
C SER A 12 -1.64 -11.51 -4.24
N SER A 13 -0.46 -11.42 -4.83
CA SER A 13 0.00 -12.37 -5.84
C SER A 13 1.43 -12.79 -5.56
N HIS A 14 1.76 -14.04 -5.88
CA HIS A 14 3.15 -14.47 -5.89
C HIS A 14 3.90 -13.70 -6.98
N ARG A 15 5.14 -13.31 -6.68
CA ARG A 15 6.08 -12.87 -7.71
C ARG A 15 6.63 -14.09 -8.45
N ASP A 16 7.23 -13.87 -9.62
CA ASP A 16 7.72 -14.95 -10.50
C ASP A 16 8.72 -15.88 -9.82
N ASP A 17 9.46 -15.38 -8.81
CA ASP A 17 10.39 -16.17 -8.01
C ASP A 17 9.72 -17.12 -6.99
N GLN A 18 8.39 -16.99 -6.80
CA GLN A 18 7.55 -17.64 -5.79
C GLN A 18 8.04 -17.54 -4.34
N ARG A 19 9.07 -16.73 -4.10
CA ARG A 19 9.69 -16.52 -2.79
C ARG A 19 9.18 -15.25 -2.12
N SER A 20 8.59 -14.37 -2.91
CA SER A 20 8.02 -13.12 -2.44
C SER A 20 6.58 -12.94 -2.93
N VAL A 21 5.81 -12.18 -2.18
CA VAL A 21 4.45 -11.79 -2.54
C VAL A 21 4.42 -10.31 -2.83
N ARG A 22 3.66 -9.91 -3.84
CA ARG A 22 3.24 -8.53 -4.04
C ARG A 22 1.86 -8.37 -3.42
N VAL A 23 1.71 -7.38 -2.55
CA VAL A 23 0.42 -6.99 -2.01
C VAL A 23 0.05 -5.64 -2.61
N THR A 24 -1.14 -5.54 -3.18
CA THR A 24 -1.68 -4.32 -3.77
C THR A 24 -2.96 -3.94 -3.04
N ALA A 25 -3.00 -2.73 -2.49
CA ALA A 25 -4.18 -2.14 -1.88
C ALA A 25 -4.73 -1.03 -2.79
N GLN A 26 -6.03 -1.01 -3.04
CA GLN A 26 -6.72 0.11 -3.67
C GLN A 26 -7.37 0.94 -2.57
N LEU A 27 -7.01 2.22 -2.53
CA LEU A 27 -7.54 3.17 -1.55
C LEU A 27 -8.39 4.21 -2.29
N TYR A 28 -9.54 4.54 -1.71
CA TYR A 28 -10.37 5.66 -2.13
C TYR A 28 -10.29 6.78 -1.09
N ALA A 29 -10.29 8.02 -1.57
CA ALA A 29 -10.36 9.21 -0.75
C ALA A 29 -11.22 10.25 -1.46
N THR A 30 -12.04 10.97 -0.71
CA THR A 30 -12.83 12.09 -1.24
C THR A 30 -11.95 13.30 -1.56
N GLU A 31 -10.81 13.42 -0.89
CA GLU A 31 -9.81 14.47 -1.10
C GLU A 31 -8.40 13.87 -1.17
N ARG A 32 -7.47 14.63 -1.77
CA ARG A 32 -6.08 14.18 -1.90
C ARG A 32 -5.36 14.26 -0.56
N HIS A 33 -4.80 13.13 -0.10
CA HIS A 33 -4.15 13.00 1.20
C HIS A 33 -2.76 12.34 1.12
N ASP A 34 -1.88 12.86 0.27
CA ASP A 34 -0.55 12.28 -0.02
C ASP A 34 0.28 12.03 1.25
N ALA A 35 0.33 12.99 2.18
CA ALA A 35 1.10 12.86 3.42
C ALA A 35 0.63 11.67 4.30
N LEU A 36 -0.67 11.34 4.26
CA LEU A 36 -1.18 10.16 4.96
C LEU A 36 -0.75 8.88 4.26
N VAL A 37 -0.81 8.85 2.92
CA VAL A 37 -0.34 7.70 2.12
C VAL A 37 1.16 7.49 2.32
N GLU A 38 1.97 8.54 2.23
CA GLU A 38 3.41 8.50 2.48
C GLU A 38 3.74 7.97 3.88
N LYS A 39 2.97 8.37 4.91
CA LYS A 39 3.16 7.82 6.25
C LYS A 39 2.86 6.32 6.32
N VAL A 40 1.82 5.85 5.62
CA VAL A 40 1.50 4.42 5.53
C VAL A 40 2.61 3.67 4.80
N ILE A 41 3.03 4.16 3.63
CA ILE A 41 4.10 3.56 2.84
C ILE A 41 5.42 3.57 3.60
N GLY A 42 5.77 4.66 4.27
CA GLY A 42 6.96 4.75 5.11
C GLY A 42 6.98 3.73 6.24
N ARG A 43 5.84 3.47 6.88
CA ARG A 43 5.73 2.40 7.88
C ARG A 43 5.92 1.01 7.25
N LEU A 44 5.26 0.74 6.12
CA LEU A 44 5.42 -0.54 5.41
C LEU A 44 6.87 -0.78 4.98
N SER A 45 7.55 0.25 4.48
CA SER A 45 8.97 0.16 4.09
C SER A 45 9.92 -0.15 5.25
N LEU A 46 9.51 0.06 6.50
CA LEU A 46 10.32 -0.25 7.69
C LEU A 46 10.07 -1.68 8.21
N GLU A 47 9.06 -2.38 7.70
CA GLU A 47 8.77 -3.76 8.11
C GLU A 47 9.87 -4.70 7.57
N PRO A 48 10.52 -5.53 8.41
CA PRO A 48 11.64 -6.38 7.99
C PRO A 48 11.34 -7.34 6.85
N SER A 49 10.07 -7.71 6.68
CA SER A 49 9.60 -8.60 5.62
C SER A 49 9.26 -7.89 4.31
N VAL A 50 9.29 -6.56 4.27
CA VAL A 50 8.96 -5.76 3.10
C VAL A 50 10.25 -5.40 2.36
N SER A 51 10.39 -5.91 1.14
CA SER A 51 11.54 -5.61 0.29
C SER A 51 11.38 -4.30 -0.49
N ALA A 52 10.15 -3.88 -0.77
CA ALA A 52 9.81 -2.62 -1.40
C ALA A 52 8.35 -2.25 -1.10
N ALA A 53 8.09 -0.95 -0.94
CA ALA A 53 6.74 -0.41 -0.88
C ALA A 53 6.68 0.88 -1.71
N GLY A 54 5.50 1.16 -2.27
CA GLY A 54 5.25 2.31 -3.12
C GLY A 54 3.77 2.53 -3.30
N TRP A 55 3.41 3.68 -3.85
CA TRP A 55 2.05 4.05 -4.17
C TRP A 55 2.05 4.84 -5.47
N ASP A 56 0.90 4.86 -6.13
CA ASP A 56 0.66 5.64 -7.33
C ASP A 56 -0.82 6.05 -7.37
N ILE A 57 -1.14 7.03 -8.20
CA ILE A 57 -2.52 7.46 -8.44
C ILE A 57 -2.97 6.86 -9.77
N SER A 58 -3.94 5.94 -9.71
CA SER A 58 -4.55 5.31 -10.88
C SER A 58 -5.69 6.12 -11.47
#